data_AF-A0A7Y3BFP7-F1
#
_entry.id   AF-A0A7Y3BFP7-F1
#
_cell.length_a   1.000
_cell.length_b   1.000
_cell.length_c   1.000
_cell.angle_alpha   90.00
_cell.angle_beta   90.00
_cell.angle_gamma   90.00
#
_symmetry.space_group_name_H-M   'P 1'
#
loop_
_entity.id
_entity.type
_entity.pdbx_description
1 polymer ?
#
loop_
_entity_poly.entity_id
_entity_poly.type
_entity_poly.pdbx_seq_one_letter_code
_entity_poly.pdbx_strand_id
1 'polypeptide(L)'
;MRWIWGWGIVLGLAGCGVERVGQAAQYRSEAPEPIEVSMPPDATYISQQFLVSRTTTDRHEGIDLWGVRGTPVLAAAPGIVQASWWEPIYGNRVRIDHGIDAQGRRVFTRYFHLESRSVEVGRRLARGEVLGRMG
;
A
#
# COMPACT_ATOMS: atom_id res chain seq x y z
N MET A 1 9.25 -12.90 -54.28
CA MET A 1 10.40 -13.13 -53.36
C MET A 1 10.07 -12.38 -52.06
N ARG A 2 9.74 -12.94 -50.88
CA ARG A 2 10.31 -14.09 -50.12
C ARG A 2 11.84 -13.93 -50.05
N TRP A 3 12.54 -13.68 -48.94
CA TRP A 3 12.30 -13.88 -47.49
C TRP A 3 13.25 -13.00 -46.66
N ILE A 4 12.94 -12.74 -45.38
CA ILE A 4 13.96 -12.64 -44.31
C ILE A 4 13.47 -13.47 -43.11
N TRP A 5 14.33 -14.36 -42.62
CA TRP A 5 14.16 -15.26 -41.49
C TRP A 5 14.99 -14.78 -40.28
N GLY A 6 14.47 -15.03 -39.08
CA GLY A 6 15.24 -15.31 -37.85
C GLY A 6 15.70 -14.08 -37.04
N TRP A 7 15.67 -14.07 -35.71
CA TRP A 7 15.64 -15.17 -34.74
C TRP A 7 14.85 -14.77 -33.49
N GLY A 8 13.73 -15.45 -33.25
CA GLY A 8 13.12 -15.49 -31.94
C GLY A 8 13.87 -16.50 -31.09
N ILE A 9 14.40 -16.06 -29.95
CA ILE A 9 14.76 -16.94 -28.85
C ILE A 9 13.70 -16.74 -27.78
N VAL A 10 12.78 -17.70 -27.70
CA VAL A 10 11.96 -17.91 -26.51
C VAL A 10 12.68 -18.97 -25.70
N LEU A 11 13.26 -18.56 -24.59
CA LEU A 11 13.81 -19.45 -23.57
C LEU A 11 12.87 -19.37 -22.37
N GLY A 12 12.03 -20.39 -22.23
CA GLY A 12 11.36 -20.72 -20.99
C GLY A 12 11.93 -22.04 -20.48
N LEU A 13 12.33 -22.09 -19.20
CA LEU A 13 11.86 -23.07 -18.22
C LEU A 13 12.55 -22.89 -16.86
N ALA A 14 11.68 -22.87 -15.84
CA ALA A 14 11.80 -23.45 -14.51
C ALA A 14 12.92 -22.97 -13.54
N GLY A 15 12.49 -22.11 -12.61
CA GLY A 15 12.49 -22.32 -11.16
C GLY A 15 13.72 -22.97 -10.50
N CYS A 16 14.41 -22.18 -9.68
CA CYS A 16 14.96 -22.63 -8.40
C CYS A 16 14.35 -21.75 -7.30
N GLY A 17 13.87 -22.40 -6.24
CA GLY A 17 12.96 -21.83 -5.24
C GLY A 17 13.45 -20.53 -4.62
N VAL A 18 12.55 -19.56 -4.56
CA VAL A 18 12.67 -18.44 -3.64
C VAL A 18 11.91 -18.85 -2.37
N GLU A 19 12.54 -19.72 -1.56
CA GLU A 19 12.20 -19.72 -0.16
C GLU A 19 12.50 -18.32 0.37
N ARG A 20 11.46 -17.63 0.85
CA ARG A 20 11.46 -16.29 1.48
C ARG A 20 11.35 -15.10 0.54
N VAL A 21 10.17 -14.92 -0.04
CA VAL A 21 9.69 -13.59 -0.44
C VAL A 21 9.11 -12.92 0.81
N GLY A 22 9.61 -11.73 1.15
CA GLY A 22 9.09 -10.91 2.25
C GLY A 22 9.92 -10.99 3.54
N GLN A 23 11.07 -10.34 3.54
CA GLN A 23 11.61 -9.79 4.79
C GLN A 23 11.49 -8.28 4.71
N ALA A 24 10.61 -7.70 5.53
CA ALA A 24 10.73 -6.29 5.87
C ALA A 24 12.07 -6.12 6.59
N ALA A 25 12.90 -5.21 6.12
CA ALA A 25 14.14 -4.91 6.80
C ALA A 25 13.80 -4.34 8.18
N GLN A 26 14.26 -5.01 9.24
CA GLN A 26 14.24 -4.39 10.57
C GLN A 26 15.23 -3.22 10.55
N TYR A 27 14.71 -1.99 10.60
CA TYR A 27 15.53 -0.79 10.78
C TYR A 27 15.16 -0.02 12.04
N ARG A 28 16.20 0.64 12.55
CA ARG A 28 16.46 0.95 13.95
C ARG A 28 15.45 1.92 14.58
N SER A 29 15.27 1.69 15.88
CA SER A 29 14.60 2.53 16.86
C SER A 29 15.17 3.95 16.85
N GLU A 30 14.50 4.90 16.20
CA GLU A 30 14.66 6.33 16.52
C GLU A 30 13.54 7.13 15.80
N ALA A 31 12.30 6.93 16.26
CA ALA A 31 11.30 7.99 16.21
C ALA A 31 11.29 8.64 17.60
N PRO A 32 11.54 9.96 17.73
CA PRO A 32 11.75 10.61 19.03
C PRO A 32 10.49 10.66 19.89
N GLU A 33 9.29 10.49 19.31
CA GLU A 33 8.04 10.29 20.03
C GLU A 33 7.19 9.24 19.28
N PRO A 34 6.85 8.09 19.87
CA PRO A 34 5.94 7.14 19.27
C PRO A 34 4.59 7.81 19.00
N ILE A 35 4.14 7.80 17.74
CA ILE A 35 2.76 8.19 17.43
C ILE A 35 1.87 7.09 18.00
N GLU A 36 0.96 7.44 18.92
CA GLU A 36 -0.02 6.49 19.42
C GLU A 36 -0.95 6.08 18.27
N VAL A 37 -0.87 4.80 17.89
CA VAL A 37 -1.75 4.21 16.89
C VAL A 37 -2.66 3.21 17.59
N SER A 38 -3.95 3.53 17.67
CA SER A 38 -4.97 2.57 18.12
C SER A 38 -5.21 1.54 17.02
N MET A 39 -4.77 0.31 17.27
CA MET A 39 -4.99 -0.82 16.38
C MET A 39 -6.09 -1.71 16.95
N PRO A 40 -7.00 -2.27 16.12
CA PRO A 40 -7.92 -3.33 16.53
C PRO A 40 -7.17 -4.50 17.24
N PRO A 41 -7.80 -5.22 18.18
CA PRO A 41 -7.16 -6.37 18.85
C PRO A 41 -6.71 -7.49 17.90
N ASP A 42 -7.35 -7.59 16.75
CA ASP A 42 -7.06 -8.52 15.65
C ASP A 42 -6.21 -7.89 14.54
N ALA A 43 -5.76 -6.65 14.75
CA ALA A 43 -4.91 -5.99 13.79
C ALA A 43 -3.52 -6.61 13.78
N THR A 44 -2.99 -6.65 12.57
CA THR A 44 -1.60 -6.98 12.31
C THR A 44 -0.62 -5.98 12.92
N TYR A 45 0.68 -6.30 12.87
CA TYR A 45 1.75 -5.43 13.34
C TYR A 45 2.30 -4.51 12.23
N ILE A 46 2.85 -3.38 12.64
CA ILE A 46 3.57 -2.44 11.76
C ILE A 46 4.91 -3.07 11.41
N SER A 47 5.11 -3.44 10.14
CA SER A 47 6.38 -3.97 9.63
C SER A 47 7.35 -2.87 9.25
N GLN A 48 6.86 -1.68 8.88
CA GLN A 48 7.69 -0.53 8.55
C GLN A 48 7.05 0.77 9.04
N GLN A 49 7.81 1.57 9.77
CA GLN A 49 7.36 2.85 10.31
C GLN A 49 7.54 3.98 9.30
N PHE A 50 6.86 5.09 9.55
CA PHE A 50 7.12 6.34 8.86
C PHE A 50 8.54 6.81 9.15
N LEU A 51 9.30 7.13 8.09
CA LEU A 51 10.69 7.57 8.19
C LEU A 51 10.96 8.65 7.16
N VAL A 52 11.49 9.78 7.60
CA VAL A 52 12.11 10.75 6.70
C VAL A 52 13.45 11.11 7.31
N SER A 53 14.52 10.49 6.80
CA SER A 53 15.86 10.76 7.30
C SER A 53 16.28 12.20 6.98
N ARG A 54 16.93 12.85 7.95
CA ARG A 54 17.49 14.20 7.78
C ARG A 54 18.94 14.19 7.27
N THR A 55 19.59 13.03 7.30
CA THR A 55 21.03 12.89 7.05
C THR A 55 21.35 11.87 5.94
N THR A 56 20.41 10.99 5.60
CA THR A 56 20.52 10.01 4.52
C THR A 56 19.41 10.22 3.49
N THR A 57 19.45 9.47 2.38
CA THR A 57 18.38 9.47 1.37
C THR A 57 17.20 8.58 1.74
N ASP A 58 17.23 7.95 2.92
CA ASP A 58 16.21 6.97 3.31
C ASP A 58 14.89 7.65 3.64
N ARG A 59 13.83 7.18 2.99
CA ARG A 59 12.50 7.77 3.11
C ARG A 59 11.40 6.73 2.95
N HIS A 60 10.46 6.77 3.88
CA HIS A 60 9.21 6.04 3.88
C HIS A 60 8.08 6.95 4.39
N GLU A 61 7.30 7.50 3.48
CA GLU A 61 6.21 8.45 3.80
C GLU A 61 4.88 7.72 4.08
N GLY A 62 4.94 6.64 4.84
CA GLY A 62 3.80 5.80 5.17
C GLY A 62 4.10 4.87 6.35
N ILE A 63 3.13 4.01 6.66
CA ILE A 63 3.35 2.86 7.54
C ILE A 63 2.97 1.62 6.75
N ASP A 64 3.78 0.57 6.86
CA ASP A 64 3.47 -0.72 6.29
C ASP A 64 2.96 -1.64 7.38
N LEU A 65 1.82 -2.25 7.08
CA LEU A 65 1.19 -3.24 7.92
C LEU A 65 1.47 -4.60 7.30
N TRP A 66 2.11 -5.50 8.04
CA TRP A 66 2.20 -6.89 7.62
C TRP A 66 0.79 -7.50 7.60
N GLY A 67 0.56 -8.65 7.00
CA GLY A 67 -0.72 -9.35 7.21
C GLY A 67 -0.95 -10.44 6.20
N VAL A 68 -2.06 -11.17 6.39
CA VAL A 68 -2.45 -12.24 5.46
C VAL A 68 -3.02 -11.61 4.20
N ARG A 69 -2.54 -12.01 3.02
CA ARG A 69 -3.13 -11.62 1.73
C ARG A 69 -4.64 -11.88 1.75
N GLY A 70 -5.40 -10.96 1.22
CA GLY A 70 -6.85 -11.01 1.24
C GLY A 70 -7.48 -10.47 2.53
N THR A 71 -6.72 -10.03 3.54
CA THR A 71 -7.31 -9.38 4.72
C THR A 71 -8.11 -8.13 4.31
N PRO A 72 -9.34 -7.91 4.83
CA PRO A 72 -10.09 -6.70 4.54
C PRO A 72 -9.35 -5.43 4.95
N VAL A 73 -9.25 -4.47 4.03
CA VAL A 73 -8.68 -3.14 4.30
C VAL A 73 -9.82 -2.15 4.46
N LEU A 74 -9.77 -1.37 5.54
CA LEU A 74 -10.87 -0.50 5.96
C LEU A 74 -10.52 0.99 5.80
N ALA A 75 -11.53 1.81 5.54
CA ALA A 75 -11.39 3.27 5.56
C ALA A 75 -11.09 3.78 6.98
N ALA A 76 -10.03 4.55 7.15
CA ALA A 76 -9.58 5.04 8.46
C ALA A 76 -10.49 6.16 9.02
N ALA A 77 -11.16 6.89 8.12
CA ALA A 77 -12.08 7.96 8.45
C ALA A 77 -13.15 8.10 7.35
N PRO A 78 -14.30 8.76 7.64
CA PRO A 78 -15.30 9.04 6.62
C PRO A 78 -14.73 9.90 5.50
N GLY A 79 -15.16 9.68 4.26
CA GLY A 79 -14.64 10.46 3.14
C GLY A 79 -15.22 10.04 1.80
N ILE A 80 -14.69 10.64 0.73
CA ILE A 80 -15.06 10.35 -0.66
C ILE A 80 -13.85 9.75 -1.37
N VAL A 81 -14.06 8.63 -2.07
CA VAL A 81 -13.02 8.00 -2.89
C VAL A 81 -12.66 8.95 -4.04
N GLN A 82 -11.44 9.48 -4.02
CA GLN A 82 -10.94 10.39 -5.04
C GLN A 82 -10.14 9.65 -6.12
N ALA A 83 -9.55 8.51 -5.78
CA ALA A 83 -8.81 7.66 -6.70
C ALA A 83 -9.04 6.18 -6.37
N SER A 84 -9.22 5.37 -7.41
CA SER A 84 -9.23 3.91 -7.31
C SER A 84 -8.73 3.36 -8.64
N TRP A 85 -7.48 2.90 -8.69
CA TRP A 85 -6.89 2.32 -9.91
C TRP A 85 -5.71 1.39 -9.61
N TRP A 86 -5.17 0.75 -10.65
CA TRP A 86 -3.92 -0.01 -10.60
C TRP A 86 -2.81 0.77 -11.31
N GLU A 87 -1.59 0.71 -10.78
CA GLU A 87 -0.39 1.13 -11.51
C GLU A 87 0.86 0.30 -11.10
N PRO A 88 1.95 0.31 -11.89
CA PRO A 88 3.07 -0.63 -11.74
C PRO A 88 3.82 -0.60 -10.40
N ILE A 89 3.90 0.53 -9.70
CA ILE A 89 4.73 0.69 -8.50
C ILE A 89 3.94 0.32 -7.24
N TYR A 90 2.76 0.89 -7.05
CA TYR A 90 1.93 0.68 -5.87
C TYR A 90 0.87 -0.42 -6.05
N GLY A 91 0.74 -1.01 -7.25
CA GLY A 91 -0.29 -1.99 -7.56
C GLY A 91 -1.69 -1.40 -7.49
N ASN A 92 -2.66 -2.17 -7.01
CA ASN A 92 -3.99 -1.64 -6.76
C ASN A 92 -3.94 -0.66 -5.58
N ARG A 93 -4.55 0.51 -5.78
CA ARG A 93 -4.57 1.56 -4.76
C ARG A 93 -5.88 2.30 -4.69
N VAL A 94 -6.15 2.86 -3.52
CA VAL A 94 -7.29 3.73 -3.23
C VAL A 94 -6.80 4.99 -2.52
N ARG A 95 -7.32 6.16 -2.90
CA ARG A 95 -7.14 7.42 -2.14
C ARG A 95 -8.50 7.96 -1.73
N ILE A 96 -8.65 8.25 -0.45
CA ILE A 96 -9.86 8.85 0.13
C ILE A 96 -9.54 10.29 0.52
N ASP A 97 -10.44 11.19 0.14
CA ASP A 97 -10.48 12.57 0.60
C ASP A 97 -11.42 12.69 1.81
N HIS A 98 -10.89 13.19 2.91
CA HIS A 98 -11.61 13.36 4.17
C HIS A 98 -12.10 14.80 4.40
N GLY A 99 -11.89 15.69 3.43
CA GLY A 99 -12.24 17.10 3.54
C GLY A 99 -11.17 17.91 4.24
N ILE A 100 -11.60 18.99 4.89
CA ILE A 100 -10.73 19.97 5.55
C ILE A 100 -10.72 19.71 7.06
N ASP A 101 -9.53 19.65 7.67
CA ASP A 101 -9.38 19.52 9.12
C ASP A 101 -9.62 20.86 9.85
N ALA A 102 -9.57 20.83 11.18
CA ALA A 102 -9.79 22.01 12.03
C ALA A 102 -8.74 23.12 11.80
N GLN A 103 -7.61 22.81 11.17
CA GLN A 103 -6.53 23.75 10.86
C GLN A 103 -6.61 24.26 9.41
N GLY A 104 -7.69 23.95 8.68
CA GLY A 104 -7.88 24.42 7.31
C GLY A 104 -7.10 23.61 6.26
N ARG A 105 -6.53 22.46 6.62
CA ARG A 105 -5.75 21.62 5.70
C ARG A 105 -6.62 20.53 5.10
N ARG A 106 -6.44 20.24 3.81
CA ARG A 106 -7.12 19.10 3.18
C ARG A 106 -6.43 17.79 3.51
N VAL A 107 -7.19 16.80 3.97
CA VAL A 107 -6.67 15.54 4.50
C VAL A 107 -7.03 14.38 3.58
N PHE A 108 -6.04 13.53 3.31
CA PHE A 108 -6.21 12.33 2.49
C PHE A 108 -5.59 11.12 3.18
N THR A 109 -6.18 9.95 2.96
CA THR A 109 -5.52 8.66 3.21
C THR A 109 -5.27 7.95 1.89
N ARG A 110 -4.17 7.19 1.82
CA ARG A 110 -3.75 6.43 0.65
C ARG A 110 -3.51 4.99 1.07
N TYR A 111 -4.04 4.06 0.29
CA TYR A 111 -3.95 2.62 0.50
C TYR A 111 -3.28 2.02 -0.73
N PHE A 112 -2.13 1.39 -0.55
CA PHE A 112 -1.31 0.82 -1.61
C PHE A 112 -1.22 -0.70 -1.46
N HIS A 113 -0.66 -1.35 -2.48
CA HIS A 113 -0.38 -2.79 -2.50
C HIS A 113 -1.60 -3.65 -2.16
N LEU A 114 -2.78 -3.25 -2.66
CA LEU A 114 -3.99 -4.06 -2.50
C LEU A 114 -3.96 -5.23 -3.48
N GLU A 115 -4.49 -6.37 -3.07
CA GLU A 115 -4.82 -7.47 -3.98
C GLU A 115 -5.99 -7.08 -4.87
N SER A 116 -7.01 -6.46 -4.28
CA SER A 116 -8.24 -6.05 -4.96
C SER A 116 -8.84 -4.78 -4.35
N ARG A 117 -9.65 -4.07 -5.15
CA ARG A 117 -10.38 -2.86 -4.78
C ARG A 117 -11.87 -3.14 -4.89
N SER A 118 -12.66 -2.70 -3.92
CA SER A 118 -14.13 -2.87 -3.90
C SER A 118 -14.89 -1.54 -4.03
N VAL A 119 -14.18 -0.46 -4.36
CA VAL A 119 -14.72 0.91 -4.39
C VAL A 119 -14.27 1.66 -5.63
N GLU A 120 -15.12 2.57 -6.11
CA GLU A 120 -14.89 3.41 -7.29
C GLU A 120 -14.89 4.90 -6.90
N VAL A 121 -14.35 5.74 -7.80
CA VAL A 121 -14.28 7.19 -7.59
C VAL A 121 -15.70 7.76 -7.39
N GLY A 122 -15.84 8.67 -6.42
CA GLY A 122 -17.11 9.29 -6.04
C GLY A 122 -17.88 8.55 -4.94
N ARG A 123 -17.53 7.30 -4.62
CA ARG A 123 -18.15 6.57 -3.50
C ARG A 123 -17.84 7.26 -2.17
N ARG A 124 -18.87 7.48 -1.35
CA ARG A 124 -18.74 7.92 0.03
C ARG A 124 -18.55 6.70 0.93
N LEU A 125 -17.57 6.75 1.83
CA LEU A 125 -17.27 5.69 2.79
C LEU A 125 -17.44 6.20 4.22
N ALA A 126 -17.95 5.34 5.09
CA ALA A 126 -17.86 5.54 6.53
C ALA A 126 -16.50 5.05 7.08
N ARG A 127 -16.13 5.48 8.30
CA ARG A 127 -15.00 4.85 9.02
C ARG A 127 -15.30 3.36 9.19
N GLY A 128 -14.30 2.52 8.94
CA GLY A 128 -14.40 1.07 9.10
C GLY A 128 -15.05 0.35 7.91
N GLU A 129 -15.50 1.07 6.88
CA GLU A 129 -16.04 0.43 5.67
C GLU A 129 -14.93 -0.19 4.83
N VAL A 130 -15.18 -1.38 4.28
CA VAL A 130 -14.21 -2.13 3.47
C VAL A 130 -14.00 -1.44 2.12
N LEU A 131 -12.75 -1.12 1.79
CA LEU A 131 -12.35 -0.49 0.53
C LEU A 131 -11.61 -1.43 -0.44
N GLY A 132 -11.15 -2.57 0.05
CA GLY A 132 -10.38 -3.53 -0.72
C GLY A 132 -9.81 -4.64 0.16
N ARG A 133 -8.86 -5.39 -0.40
CA ARG A 133 -8.18 -6.49 0.29
C ARG A 133 -6.66 -6.36 0.15
N MET A 134 -5.93 -6.70 1.20
CA MET A 134 -4.45 -6.66 1.27
C MET A 134 -3.80 -7.58 0.23
N GLY A 135 -2.67 -7.18 -0.38
CA GLY A 135 -2.00 -7.89 -1.49
C GLY A 135 -0.50 -8.05 -1.37
#